data_AF-A0A7Y4YMY0-F1
#
_entry.id   AF-A0A7Y4YMY0-F1
#
_cell.length_a   1.000
_cell.length_b   1.000
_cell.length_c   1.000
_cell.angle_alpha   90.00
_cell.angle_beta   90.00
_cell.angle_gamma   90.00
#
_symmetry.space_group_name_H-M   'P 1'
#
loop_
_entity.id
_entity.type
_entity.pdbx_description
1 polymer ?
#
loop_
_entity_poly.entity_id
_entity_poly.type
_entity_poly.pdbx_seq_one_letter_code
_entity_poly.pdbx_strand_id
1 'polypeptide(L)'
;ALPTPTIDWTLQDGVQEIPIEERAAEEVTHISGLADDGQIHTVRVTPLNSPVANYGFDVTPARLVTALITERGVVCQPDEGKLRGLCL
;
A
#
# COMPACT_ATOMS: atom_id res chain seq x y z
N ALA A 1 -5.08 -8.43 -6.25
CA ALA A 1 -5.95 -8.15 -7.40
C ALA A 1 -6.01 -6.64 -7.57
N LEU A 2 -6.04 -6.14 -8.80
CA LEU A 2 -6.08 -4.72 -9.11
C LEU A 2 -6.74 -4.53 -10.47
N PRO A 3 -7.44 -3.41 -10.72
CA PRO A 3 -7.89 -3.09 -12.05
C PRO A 3 -6.73 -2.56 -12.91
N THR A 4 -6.82 -2.70 -14.24
CA THR A 4 -5.77 -2.23 -15.18
C THR A 4 -5.35 -0.76 -14.97
N PRO A 5 -6.24 0.20 -14.63
CA PRO A 5 -5.85 1.60 -14.38
C PRO A 5 -4.92 1.82 -13.17
N THR A 6 -4.74 0.82 -12.31
CA THR A 6 -3.76 0.88 -11.21
C THR A 6 -2.33 0.57 -11.69
N ILE A 7 -2.15 0.14 -12.95
CA ILE A 7 -0.84 -0.06 -13.55
C ILE A 7 -0.38 1.24 -14.18
N ASP A 8 0.74 1.76 -13.69
CA ASP A 8 1.46 2.85 -14.35
C ASP A 8 2.42 2.28 -15.40
N TRP A 9 2.11 2.51 -16.67
CA TRP A 9 2.88 2.02 -17.81
C TRP A 9 4.14 2.84 -18.10
N THR A 10 4.33 3.95 -17.38
CA THR A 10 5.47 4.85 -17.56
C THR A 10 6.68 4.47 -16.69
N LEU A 11 6.46 3.69 -15.63
CA LEU A 11 7.49 3.30 -14.67
C LEU A 11 8.22 2.02 -15.08
N GLN A 12 9.51 1.92 -14.75
CA GLN A 12 10.33 0.75 -15.04
C GLN A 12 10.87 0.05 -13.77
N ASP A 13 11.16 0.81 -12.73
CA ASP A 13 11.61 0.31 -11.43
C ASP A 13 10.70 0.80 -10.30
N GLY A 14 9.90 -0.14 -9.76
CA GLY A 14 8.98 0.16 -8.68
C GLY A 14 9.64 0.60 -7.37
N VAL A 15 10.88 0.17 -7.09
CA VAL A 15 11.57 0.51 -5.83
C VAL A 15 12.17 1.92 -5.90
N GLN A 16 12.68 2.31 -7.08
CA GLN A 16 13.31 3.61 -7.26
C GLN A 16 12.32 4.71 -7.64
N GLU A 17 11.25 4.38 -8.36
CA GLU A 17 10.39 5.38 -9.01
C GLU A 17 9.04 5.58 -8.31
N ILE A 18 8.51 4.59 -7.58
CA ILE A 18 7.22 4.76 -6.88
C ILE A 18 7.45 5.61 -5.63
N PRO A 19 6.85 6.82 -5.55
CA PRO A 19 6.95 7.63 -4.33
C PRO A 19 6.18 6.95 -3.20
N ILE A 20 6.84 6.77 -2.06
CA ILE A 20 6.23 6.20 -0.86
C ILE A 20 5.78 7.34 0.05
N GLU A 21 4.47 7.43 0.28
CA GLU A 21 3.86 8.41 1.18
C GLU A 21 4.33 8.17 2.62
N GLU A 22 4.80 9.24 3.29
CA GLU A 22 4.99 9.27 4.74
C GLU A 22 3.78 9.96 5.38
N ARG A 23 3.11 9.26 6.28
CA ARG A 23 1.86 9.69 6.92
C ARG A 23 2.10 10.19 8.33
N ALA A 24 1.08 10.84 8.91
CA ALA A 24 1.15 11.45 10.23
C ALA A 24 1.50 10.41 11.32
N ALA A 25 2.35 10.79 12.28
CA ALA A 25 2.79 9.92 13.36
C ALA A 25 1.64 9.52 14.30
N GLU A 26 0.58 10.32 14.33
CA GLU A 26 -0.62 10.12 15.14
C GLU A 26 -1.35 8.82 14.77
N GLU A 27 -1.30 8.36 13.52
CA GLU A 27 -1.94 7.11 13.08
C GLU A 27 -1.32 5.87 13.73
N VAL A 28 -0.04 5.95 14.13
CA VAL A 28 0.68 4.87 14.84
C VAL A 28 0.60 5.05 16.35
N THR A 29 0.64 6.30 16.81
CA THR A 29 0.81 6.62 18.24
C THR A 29 -0.50 6.75 19.01
N HIS A 30 -1.62 7.01 18.33
CA HIS A 30 -2.93 7.23 18.95
C HIS A 30 -3.98 6.26 18.41
N ILE A 31 -4.93 5.89 19.27
CA ILE A 31 -6.11 5.12 18.90
C ILE A 31 -7.36 5.84 19.40
N SER A 32 -8.40 5.86 18.57
CA SER A 32 -9.71 6.40 18.92
C SER A 32 -10.72 5.25 19.14
N GLY A 33 -11.52 5.33 20.19
CA GLY A 33 -12.52 4.31 20.51
C GLY A 33 -13.67 4.84 21.36
N LEU A 34 -14.77 4.09 21.40
CA LEU A 34 -15.94 4.36 22.25
C LEU A 34 -15.64 3.92 23.68
N ALA A 35 -15.75 4.84 24.63
CA ALA A 35 -15.61 4.58 26.06
C ALA A 35 -16.95 4.20 26.71
N ASP A 36 -16.91 3.67 27.94
CA ASP A 36 -18.08 3.22 28.69
C ASP A 36 -19.06 4.37 29.03
N ASP A 37 -18.59 5.61 28.99
CA ASP A 37 -19.41 6.83 29.14
C ASP A 37 -20.16 7.22 27.86
N GLY A 38 -19.99 6.45 26.78
CA GLY A 38 -20.63 6.67 25.49
C GLY A 38 -19.93 7.69 24.60
N GLN A 39 -18.74 8.20 24.97
CA GLN A 39 -17.99 9.18 24.18
C GLN A 39 -16.84 8.53 23.39
N ILE A 40 -16.46 9.16 22.28
CA ILE A 40 -15.25 8.77 21.53
C ILE A 40 -14.05 9.48 22.14
N HIS A 41 -13.10 8.70 22.65
CA HIS A 41 -11.84 9.22 23.17
C HIS A 41 -10.67 8.81 22.28
N THR A 42 -9.71 9.70 22.11
CA THR A 42 -8.42 9.43 21.47
C THR A 42 -7.35 9.34 22.54
N VAL A 43 -6.66 8.21 22.61
CA VAL A 43 -5.62 7.95 23.62
C VAL A 43 -4.30 7.64 22.94
N ARG A 44 -3.20 8.09 23.55
CA ARG A 44 -1.85 7.74 23.11
C ARG A 44 -1.50 6.36 23.67
N VAL A 45 -1.04 5.45 22.81
CA VAL A 45 -0.66 4.07 23.18
C VAL A 45 0.86 3.87 23.23
N THR A 46 1.63 4.82 22.70
CA THR A 46 3.09 4.82 22.75
C THR A 46 3.62 5.70 23.89
N PRO A 47 4.85 5.46 24.39
CA PRO A 47 5.53 6.43 25.24
C PRO A 47 5.60 7.83 24.61
N LEU A 48 5.75 8.85 25.47
CA LEU A 48 6.02 10.21 25.01
C LEU A 48 7.35 10.24 24.23
N ASN A 49 7.37 10.96 23.12
CA ASN A 49 8.55 11.18 22.26
C ASN A 49 9.12 9.91 21.61
N SER A 50 8.38 8.80 21.56
CA SER A 50 8.79 7.65 20.75
C SER A 50 8.97 8.07 19.29
N PRO A 51 10.10 7.72 18.63
CA PRO A 51 10.26 7.96 17.21
C PRO A 51 9.27 7.09 16.42
N VAL A 52 8.80 7.59 15.29
CA VAL A 52 7.80 6.93 14.43
C VAL A 52 8.28 6.95 13.00
N ALA A 53 8.09 5.83 12.30
CA ALA A 53 8.12 5.74 10.85
C ALA A 53 6.76 5.20 10.40
N ASN A 54 6.05 5.97 9.58
CA ASN A 54 4.71 5.61 9.11
C ASN A 54 4.65 5.73 7.58
N TYR A 55 5.22 4.74 6.89
CA TYR A 55 5.13 4.63 5.44
C TYR A 55 3.76 4.05 5.06
N GLY A 56 3.01 4.78 4.25
CA GLY A 56 1.66 4.38 3.81
C GLY A 56 1.67 3.18 2.85
N PHE A 57 2.81 2.91 2.21
CA PHE A 57 2.97 1.85 1.21
C PHE A 57 4.33 1.17 1.30
N ASP A 58 4.43 -0.02 0.72
CA ASP A 58 5.67 -0.73 0.43
C ASP A 58 5.67 -1.21 -1.04
N VAL A 59 6.82 -1.71 -1.50
CA VAL A 59 6.97 -2.26 -2.85
C VAL A 59 7.28 -3.74 -2.75
N THR A 60 6.40 -4.56 -3.33
CA THR A 60 6.63 -6.00 -3.47
C THR A 60 7.24 -6.31 -4.85
N PRO A 61 8.49 -6.81 -4.93
CA PRO A 61 9.10 -7.18 -6.20
C PRO A 61 8.30 -8.27 -6.95
N ALA A 62 8.22 -8.17 -8.27
CA ALA A 62 7.42 -9.08 -9.12
C ALA A 62 7.73 -10.58 -8.89
N ARG A 63 8.99 -10.92 -8.59
CA ARG A 63 9.41 -12.31 -8.29
C ARG A 63 8.70 -12.93 -7.06
N LEU A 64 8.12 -12.11 -6.19
CA LEU A 64 7.36 -12.56 -5.01
C LEU A 64 5.85 -12.62 -5.29
N VAL A 65 5.41 -12.19 -6.47
CA VAL A 65 4.01 -12.15 -6.87
C VAL A 65 3.69 -13.34 -7.78
N THR A 66 2.79 -14.20 -7.35
CA THR A 66 2.40 -15.38 -8.15
C THR A 66 1.54 -15.00 -9.36
N ALA A 67 0.60 -14.08 -9.19
CA ALA A 67 -0.25 -13.60 -10.27
C ALA A 67 -0.85 -12.22 -9.96
N LEU A 68 -1.17 -11.46 -11.01
CA LEU A 68 -2.04 -10.30 -10.94
C LEU A 68 -3.41 -10.65 -11.52
N ILE A 69 -4.47 -10.29 -10.80
CA ILE A 69 -5.86 -10.50 -11.23
C ILE A 69 -6.43 -9.13 -11.58
N THR A 70 -6.92 -8.98 -12.80
CA THR A 70 -7.52 -7.75 -13.34
C THR A 70 -8.90 -8.03 -13.93
N GLU A 71 -9.62 -6.98 -14.35
CA GLU A 71 -10.89 -7.12 -15.08
C GLU A 71 -10.72 -7.76 -16.47
N ARG A 72 -9.49 -7.89 -16.96
CA ARG A 72 -9.13 -8.50 -18.26
C ARG A 72 -8.62 -9.94 -18.12
N GLY A 73 -8.55 -10.49 -16.90
CA GLY A 73 -8.13 -11.86 -16.63
C GLY A 73 -7.01 -11.97 -15.60
N VAL A 74 -6.29 -13.10 -15.62
CA VAL A 74 -5.21 -13.39 -14.66
C VAL A 74 -3.87 -13.46 -15.39
N VAL A 75 -2.91 -12.66 -14.93
CA VAL A 75 -1.52 -12.67 -15.40
C VAL A 75 -0.66 -13.46 -14.41
N CYS A 76 -0.35 -14.71 -14.74
CA CYS A 76 0.51 -15.57 -13.92
C CYS A 76 1.99 -15.27 -14.14
N GLN A 77 2.77 -15.27 -13.04
CA GLN A 77 4.21 -14.94 -13.04
C GLN A 77 4.46 -13.64 -13.81
N PRO A 78 3.93 -12.50 -13.31
CA PRO A 78 3.86 -11.27 -14.09
C PRO A 78 5.25 -10.78 -14.47
N ASP A 79 5.38 -10.44 -15.75
CA ASP A 79 6.51 -9.76 -16.35
C ASP A 79 5.99 -8.69 -17.31
N GLU A 80 6.86 -7.78 -17.74
CA GLU A 80 6.49 -6.68 -18.63
C GLU A 80 5.80 -7.16 -19.92
N GLY A 81 6.29 -8.25 -20.51
CA GLY A 81 5.74 -8.80 -21.75
C GLY A 81 4.30 -9.28 -21.58
N LYS A 82 4.01 -9.99 -20.51
CA LYS A 82 2.64 -10.46 -20.20
C LYS A 82 1.72 -9.32 -19.80
N LEU A 83 2.24 -8.30 -19.09
CA LEU A 83 1.47 -7.11 -18.74
C LEU A 83 1.06 -6.31 -19.97
N ARG A 84 1.93 -6.17 -20.98
CA ARG A 84 1.58 -5.51 -22.25
C ARG A 84 0.48 -6.25 -23.02
N GLY A 85 0.33 -7.57 -22.82
CA GLY A 85 -0.80 -8.33 -23.34
C GLY A 85 -2.17 -7.88 -22.79
N LEU A 86 -2.18 -7.14 -21.68
CA LEU A 86 -3.39 -6.51 -21.14
C LEU A 86 -3.77 -5.21 -21.86
N CYS A 87 -2.94 -4.62 -22.72
CA CYS A 87 -3.22 -3.32 -23.39
C CYS A 87 -4.06 -3.41 -24.69
N LEU A 88 -4.60 -4.60 -25.02
CA LEU A 88 -5.42 -4.83 -26.21
C LEU A 88 -6.91 -4.52 -26.02
#